data_AF-A0A5C1H8E8-F1
#
_entry.id   AF-A0A5C1H8E8-F1
#
_cell.length_a   1.000
_cell.length_b   1.000
_cell.length_c   1.000
_cell.angle_alpha   90.00
_cell.angle_beta   90.00
_cell.angle_gamma   90.00
#
_symmetry.space_group_name_H-M   'P 1'
#
loop_
_entity.id
_entity.type
_entity.pdbx_description
1 polymer ?
#
loop_
_entity_poly.entity_id
_entity_poly.type
_entity_poly.pdbx_seq_one_letter_code
_entity_poly.pdbx_strand_id
1 'polypeptide(L)' 'MNSLLYTQNKNIYKYYLFKNNNLKKKSLINIKNNKYKFIKKLIKYYRILGIYSFKNDTLINIK' A
#
# COMPACT_ATOMS: atom_id res chain seq x y z
N MET A 1 22.10 8.66 -2.83
CA MET A 1 21.02 8.20 -1.93
C MET A 1 19.66 8.58 -2.53
N ASN A 2 19.01 7.66 -3.27
CA ASN A 2 17.71 7.91 -3.92
C ASN A 2 16.50 7.37 -3.12
N SER A 3 16.68 7.06 -1.83
CA SER A 3 15.60 6.54 -0.97
C SER A 3 14.49 7.57 -0.71
N LEU A 4 14.77 8.86 -0.81
CA LEU A 4 13.78 9.93 -0.62
C LEU A 4 12.67 9.91 -1.69
N LEU A 5 13.02 9.65 -2.96
CA LEU A 5 12.06 9.69 -4.07
C LEU A 5 10.90 8.68 -3.88
N TYR A 6 11.23 7.52 -3.30
CA TYR A 6 10.25 6.46 -3.07
C TYR A 6 9.40 6.71 -1.83
N THR A 7 9.79 7.56 -0.88
CA THR A 7 9.04 7.78 0.37
C THR A 7 8.19 9.04 0.35
N GLN A 8 8.57 10.05 -0.46
CA GLN A 8 7.84 11.33 -0.59
C GLN A 8 6.38 11.16 -1.03
N ASN A 9 6.12 10.16 -1.88
CA ASN A 9 4.79 9.95 -2.46
C ASN A 9 3.93 8.92 -1.71
N LYS A 10 4.31 8.53 -0.47
CA LYS A 10 3.55 7.53 0.30
C LYS A 10 2.06 7.87 0.38
N ASN A 11 1.70 9.14 0.57
CA ASN A 11 0.29 9.52 0.69
C ASN A 11 -0.52 9.29 -0.60
N ILE A 12 0.10 9.43 -1.77
CA ILE A 12 -0.54 9.15 -3.07
C ILE A 12 -0.89 7.67 -3.18
N TYR A 13 0.01 6.79 -2.72
CA TYR A 13 -0.21 5.35 -2.83
C TYR A 13 -1.17 4.80 -1.77
N LYS A 14 -1.36 5.52 -0.66
CA LYS A 14 -2.36 5.19 0.35
C LYS A 14 -3.78 5.21 -0.21
N TYR A 15 -4.06 6.01 -1.24
CA TYR A 15 -5.35 6.02 -1.94
C TYR A 15 -5.75 4.64 -2.50
N TYR A 16 -4.77 3.81 -2.89
CA TYR A 16 -5.01 2.47 -3.45
C TYR A 16 -5.27 1.43 -2.36
N LEU A 17 -5.17 1.78 -1.08
CA LEU A 17 -5.48 0.91 0.03
C LEU A 17 -6.89 1.21 0.57
N PHE A 18 -7.53 0.17 1.08
CA PHE A 18 -8.69 0.29 1.95
C PHE A 18 -8.27 0.73 3.35
N LYS A 19 -9.23 1.13 4.19
CA LYS A 19 -8.99 1.50 5.60
C LYS A 19 -8.33 0.37 6.41
N ASN A 20 -8.53 -0.89 6.01
CA ASN A 20 -7.90 -2.07 6.60
C ASN A 20 -6.52 -2.42 6.00
N ASN A 21 -5.90 -1.48 5.28
CA ASN A 21 -4.62 -1.62 4.58
C ASN A 21 -4.57 -2.72 3.50
N ASN A 22 -5.72 -3.28 3.10
CA ASN A 22 -5.81 -4.17 1.95
C ASN A 22 -5.77 -3.38 0.65
N LEU A 23 -5.09 -3.92 -0.37
CA LEU A 23 -5.05 -3.33 -1.71
C LEU A 23 -6.43 -3.42 -2.36
N LYS A 24 -6.92 -2.30 -2.88
CA LYS A 24 -8.18 -2.24 -3.65
C LYS A 24 -8.09 -3.14 -4.88
N LYS A 25 -9.20 -3.81 -5.21
CA LYS A 25 -9.31 -4.62 -6.44
C LYS A 25 -9.20 -3.70 -7.66
N LYS A 26 -8.55 -4.17 -8.73
CA LYS A 26 -8.40 -3.42 -9.99
C LYS A 26 -9.73 -2.86 -10.52
N SER A 27 -10.80 -3.64 -10.46
CA SER A 27 -12.14 -3.24 -10.92
C SER A 27 -12.67 -1.98 -10.23
N LEU A 28 -12.29 -1.74 -8.97
CA LEU A 28 -12.75 -0.59 -8.18
C LEU A 28 -11.98 0.70 -8.47
N ILE A 29 -10.78 0.60 -9.06
CA ILE A 29 -9.87 1.74 -9.23
C ILE A 29 -9.76 2.16 -10.71
N ASN A 30 -10.37 1.39 -11.61
CA ASN A 30 -10.42 1.63 -13.05
C ASN A 30 -9.07 2.04 -13.67
N ILE A 31 -7.99 1.32 -13.37
CA ILE A 31 -6.65 1.58 -13.90
C ILE A 31 -6.16 0.49 -14.87
N LYS A 32 -5.27 0.88 -15.79
CA LYS A 32 -4.60 -0.02 -16.73
C LYS A 32 -3.87 -1.16 -16.00
N ASN A 33 -3.82 -2.33 -16.62
CA ASN A 33 -3.24 -3.54 -16.03
C ASN A 33 -1.78 -3.37 -15.61
N ASN A 34 -0.97 -2.72 -16.46
CA ASN A 34 0.45 -2.49 -16.18
C ASN A 34 0.64 -1.63 -14.92
N LYS A 35 -0.13 -0.54 -14.82
CA LYS A 35 -0.12 0.36 -13.66
C LYS A 35 -0.54 -0.37 -12.37
N TYR A 36 -1.56 -1.22 -12.45
CA TYR A 36 -2.00 -2.04 -11.31
C TYR A 36 -0.91 -3.01 -10.84
N LYS A 37 -0.24 -3.71 -11.76
CA LYS A 37 0.88 -4.62 -11.43
C LYS A 37 2.02 -3.86 -10.75
N PHE A 38 2.33 -2.65 -11.23
CA PHE A 38 3.33 -1.78 -10.61
C PHE A 38 2.95 -1.39 -9.18
N ILE A 39 1.74 -0.87 -8.97
CA ILE A 39 1.23 -0.47 -7.65
C ILE A 39 1.26 -1.66 -6.68
N LYS A 40 0.88 -2.86 -7.13
CA LYS A 40 0.93 -4.08 -6.32
C LYS A 40 2.35 -4.39 -5.84
N LYS A 41 3.36 -4.28 -6.71
CA LYS A 41 4.77 -4.47 -6.33
C LYS A 41 5.23 -3.38 -5.36
N LEU A 42 4.90 -2.13 -5.64
CA LEU A 42 5.30 -0.97 -4.85
C LEU A 42 4.73 -1.03 -3.41
N ILE A 43 3.46 -1.41 -3.26
CA ILE A 43 2.83 -1.62 -1.93
C ILE A 43 3.52 -2.75 -1.17
N LYS A 44 3.97 -3.82 -1.85
CA LYS A 44 4.74 -4.88 -1.21
C LYS A 44 6.05 -4.35 -0.64
N TYR A 45 6.77 -3.51 -1.39
CA TYR A 45 7.99 -2.87 -0.89
C TYR A 45 7.72 -1.95 0.30
N TYR A 46 6.67 -1.12 0.23
CA TYR A 46 6.30 -0.26 1.36
C TYR A 46 5.95 -1.03 2.63
N ARG A 47 5.39 -2.24 2.52
CA ARG A 47 5.15 -3.10 3.68
C ARG A 47 6.45 -3.64 4.27
N ILE A 48 7.38 -4.09 3.43
CA ILE A 48 8.71 -4.57 3.87
C ILE A 48 9.49 -3.45 4.57
N LEU A 49 9.37 -2.21 4.06
CA LEU A 49 9.98 -1.02 4.64
C LEU A 49 9.26 -0.49 5.90
N GLY A 50 8.19 -1.14 6.36
CA GLY A 50 7.42 -0.70 7.53
C GLY A 50 6.59 0.57 7.32
N ILE A 51 6.46 1.05 6.08
CA ILE A 51 5.69 2.26 5.75
C ILE A 51 4.18 1.98 5.81
N TYR A 52 3.76 0.78 5.39
CA TYR A 52 2.38 0.31 5.48
C TYR A 52 2.29 -0.99 6.27
N SER A 53 1.22 -1.15 7.06
CA SER A 53 0.97 -2.42 7.72
C SER A 53 0.51 -3.51 6.74
N PHE A 54 0.83 -4.77 7.05
CA PHE A 54 0.39 -5.94 6.29
C PHE A 54 -1.10 -6.21 6.45
N LYS A 55 -1.65 -5.96 7.64
CA LYS A 55 -3.08 -6.00 7.99
C LYS A 55 -3.35 -4.92 9.04
N ASN A 56 -4.60 -4.44 9.13
CA ASN A 56 -5.04 -3.93 10.42
C ASN A 56 -5.04 -5.11 11.37
N ASP A 57 -3.98 -5.25 12.16
CA ASP A 57 -4.17 -5.79 13.49
C ASP A 57 -5.18 -4.84 14.13
N THR A 58 -6.43 -5.30 14.25
CA THR A 58 -7.16 -5.02 15.49
C THR A 58 -6.14 -5.32 16.56
N LEU A 59 -5.56 -4.25 17.15
CA LEU A 59 -4.69 -4.33 18.31
C LEU A 59 -5.22 -5.48 19.14
N ILE A 60 -4.41 -6.54 19.25
CA ILE A 60 -4.77 -7.70 20.04
C ILE A 60 -5.21 -7.11 21.37
N ASN A 61 -6.50 -7.25 21.68
CA ASN A 61 -7.06 -6.87 22.96
C ASN A 61 -6.47 -7.89 23.93
N ILE A 62 -5.22 -7.69 24.34
CA ILE A 62 -4.62 -8.41 25.44
C ILE A 62 -5.34 -7.85 26.67
N LYS A 63 -6.45 -8.50 26.99
CA LYS A 63 -7.14 -8.37 28.26
C LYS A 63 -6.35 -9.11 29.32
#